data_AF-A0AAN7XAP7-F1
#
_entry.id   AF-A0AAN7XAP7-F1
#
_cell.length_a   1.000
_cell.length_b   1.000
_cell.length_c   1.000
_cell.angle_alpha   90.00
_cell.angle_beta   90.00
_cell.angle_gamma   90.00
#
_symmetry.space_group_name_H-M   'P 1'
#
loop_
_entity.id
_entity.type
_entity.pdbx_description
1 polymer ?
#
loop_
_entity_poly.entity_id
_entity_poly.type
_entity_poly.pdbx_seq_one_letter_code
_entity_poly.pdbx_strand_id
1 'polypeptide(L)'
;MTDILTGVFRTFTSKTDVKKDLTVVPASACSALLLGDSSISRSVLLLSAVTAASELGVRVVFFAQTQIQSLPVSLKKCVPSLSPESLKKIKFSYPRTLEELLQQVASLHESQNTSPTPPSLIIVDRLEGYLGGTHSGDKSSAAHLSALLCDSAAFLTQILKERSPSSAPCRLIASYRSEVDSDYAGGESSATDHILDVLDRYFQMRCTLDRDRSYEAAAAGLQELWHVYLSASSITEDCTTDSETRPAVAKEWQLLISADGSMEFKMA
;
A
#
# COMPACT_ATOMS: atom_id res chain seq x y z
N MET A 1 12.12 -2.68 -6.65
CA MET A 1 11.22 -1.59 -6.22
C MET A 1 9.96 -2.25 -5.67
N THR A 2 10.12 -2.57 -4.40
CA THR A 2 9.61 -3.70 -3.62
C THR A 2 10.20 -3.52 -2.22
N ASP A 3 11.21 -2.68 -2.04
CA ASP A 3 12.01 -2.54 -0.84
C ASP A 3 11.28 -2.02 0.40
N ILE A 4 10.15 -1.31 0.30
CA ILE A 4 9.34 -1.00 1.51
C ILE A 4 8.32 -2.10 1.79
N LEU A 5 7.45 -2.48 0.84
CA LEU A 5 6.47 -3.55 1.10
C LEU A 5 7.13 -4.94 1.23
N THR A 6 8.02 -5.32 0.32
CA THR A 6 8.89 -6.49 0.51
C THR A 6 9.89 -6.29 1.63
N GLY A 7 10.27 -5.06 1.97
CA GLY A 7 11.03 -4.76 3.19
C GLY A 7 10.25 -5.17 4.43
N VAL A 8 9.02 -4.70 4.57
CA VAL A 8 8.06 -5.13 5.59
C VAL A 8 7.90 -6.64 5.56
N PHE A 9 7.55 -7.23 4.41
CA PHE A 9 7.34 -8.67 4.36
C PHE A 9 8.58 -9.43 4.80
N ARG A 10 9.79 -9.02 4.39
CA ARG A 10 11.06 -9.61 4.83
C ARG A 10 11.36 -9.39 6.32
N THR A 11 11.23 -8.17 6.83
CA THR A 11 11.49 -7.81 8.24
C THR A 11 10.57 -8.61 9.18
N PHE A 12 9.35 -8.87 8.74
CA PHE A 12 8.35 -9.64 9.47
C PHE A 12 8.24 -11.10 8.99
N THR A 13 9.20 -11.60 8.19
CA THR A 13 9.31 -13.02 7.81
C THR A 13 10.06 -13.82 8.88
N SER A 14 9.59 -15.02 9.20
CA SER A 14 10.32 -15.93 10.10
C SER A 14 11.73 -16.25 9.58
N LYS A 15 12.72 -16.25 10.48
CA LYS A 15 14.16 -16.41 10.17
C LYS A 15 14.54 -17.74 9.48
N THR A 16 13.61 -18.68 9.32
CA THR A 16 13.86 -20.01 8.76
C THR A 16 13.92 -20.09 7.24
N ASP A 17 13.44 -19.08 6.47
CA ASP A 17 13.23 -19.18 5.01
C ASP A 17 14.15 -18.32 4.12
N VAL A 18 15.33 -17.93 4.60
CA VAL A 18 16.19 -16.90 3.97
C VAL A 18 16.84 -17.33 2.61
N LYS A 19 16.55 -18.51 2.05
CA LYS A 19 17.40 -19.13 1.01
C LYS A 19 16.98 -19.01 -0.47
N LYS A 20 15.88 -18.36 -0.84
CA LYS A 20 15.48 -18.25 -2.27
C LYS A 20 15.80 -16.88 -2.87
N ASP A 21 16.75 -16.88 -3.81
CA ASP A 21 17.12 -15.71 -4.60
C ASP A 21 15.91 -15.17 -5.38
N LEU A 22 15.71 -13.86 -5.25
CA LEU A 22 14.52 -13.16 -5.70
C LEU A 22 14.73 -12.59 -7.11
N THR A 23 13.97 -13.08 -8.10
CA THR A 23 13.87 -12.40 -9.40
C THR A 23 13.21 -11.03 -9.20
N VAL A 24 13.82 -10.00 -9.79
CA VAL A 24 13.55 -8.59 -9.54
C VAL A 24 12.34 -8.13 -10.36
N VAL A 25 11.21 -7.87 -9.68
CA VAL A 25 10.13 -7.00 -10.19
C VAL A 25 10.76 -5.67 -10.61
N PRO A 26 10.41 -5.09 -11.78
CA PRO A 26 11.13 -3.97 -12.37
C PRO A 26 11.41 -2.90 -11.33
N ALA A 27 12.68 -2.51 -11.25
CA ALA A 27 13.22 -1.59 -10.26
C ALA A 27 12.77 -0.13 -10.50
N SER A 28 11.57 0.09 -11.04
CA SER A 28 11.02 1.41 -11.44
C SER A 28 9.62 1.72 -10.89
N ALA A 29 8.95 0.76 -10.23
CA ALA A 29 7.61 0.94 -9.65
C ALA A 29 7.51 1.93 -8.47
N CYS A 30 7.11 3.18 -8.73
CA CYS A 30 7.02 4.22 -7.70
C CYS A 30 5.66 4.29 -6.96
N SER A 31 4.65 3.54 -7.41
CA SER A 31 3.30 3.53 -6.83
C SER A 31 2.76 2.10 -6.64
N ALA A 32 2.14 1.84 -5.48
CA ALA A 32 1.51 0.57 -5.16
C ALA A 32 0.09 0.76 -4.56
N LEU A 33 -0.85 -0.05 -5.02
CA LEU A 33 -2.22 -0.11 -4.51
C LEU A 33 -2.39 -1.39 -3.67
N LEU A 34 -2.74 -1.23 -2.40
CA LEU A 34 -3.02 -2.31 -1.45
C LEU A 34 -4.52 -2.61 -1.43
N LEU A 35 -4.90 -3.78 -1.92
CA LEU A 35 -6.28 -4.25 -1.94
C LEU A 35 -6.53 -5.26 -0.83
N GLY A 36 -7.68 -5.15 -0.17
CA GLY A 36 -8.14 -6.15 0.79
C GLY A 36 -8.91 -5.52 1.95
N ASP A 37 -9.00 -6.26 3.05
CA ASP A 37 -9.72 -5.78 4.23
C ASP A 37 -9.08 -4.52 4.82
N SER A 38 -9.91 -3.56 5.24
CA SER A 38 -9.45 -2.25 5.69
C SER A 38 -8.65 -2.31 7.01
N SER A 39 -8.95 -3.27 7.89
CA SER A 39 -8.23 -3.42 9.16
C SER A 39 -6.82 -3.97 8.96
N ILE A 40 -6.68 -4.95 8.06
CA ILE A 40 -5.40 -5.57 7.72
C ILE A 40 -4.57 -4.60 6.88
N SER A 41 -5.18 -3.98 5.87
CA SER A 41 -4.53 -3.00 5.00
C SER A 41 -3.92 -1.87 5.80
N ARG A 42 -4.68 -1.27 6.73
CA ARG A 42 -4.18 -0.22 7.62
C ARG A 42 -2.99 -0.67 8.44
N SER A 43 -3.01 -1.90 8.95
CA SER A 43 -1.90 -2.46 9.72
C SER A 43 -0.63 -2.57 8.85
N VAL A 44 -0.75 -3.11 7.63
CA VAL A 44 0.36 -3.20 6.67
C VAL A 44 0.89 -1.81 6.27
N LEU A 45 0.01 -0.83 6.06
CA LEU A 45 0.40 0.55 5.80
C LEU A 45 1.19 1.16 6.98
N LEU A 46 0.77 0.91 8.22
CA LEU A 46 1.48 1.38 9.41
C LEU A 46 2.85 0.70 9.57
N LEU A 47 2.93 -0.61 9.30
CA LEU A 47 4.22 -1.32 9.25
C LEU A 47 5.15 -0.70 8.20
N SER A 48 4.62 -0.35 7.03
CA SER A 48 5.35 0.29 5.93
C SER A 48 5.88 1.68 6.32
N ALA A 49 5.03 2.50 6.94
CA ALA A 49 5.41 3.83 7.41
C ALA A 49 6.55 3.76 8.44
N VAL A 50 6.43 2.85 9.40
CA VAL A 50 7.42 2.68 10.46
C VAL A 50 8.72 2.10 9.95
N THR A 51 8.68 1.11 9.06
CA THR A 51 9.87 0.54 8.41
C THR A 51 10.61 1.62 7.63
N ALA A 52 9.91 2.43 6.83
CA ALA A 52 10.51 3.52 6.08
C ALA A 52 11.15 4.59 6.99
N ALA A 53 10.49 4.94 8.09
CA ALA A 53 10.99 5.94 9.02
C ALA A 53 12.15 5.46 9.90
N SER A 54 12.10 4.20 10.35
CA SER A 54 13.06 3.63 11.31
C SER A 54 14.27 2.96 10.64
N GLU A 55 14.05 2.14 9.62
CA GLU A 55 15.11 1.39 8.96
C GLU A 55 15.74 2.18 7.82
N LEU A 56 14.92 2.81 6.96
CA LEU A 56 15.42 3.60 5.83
C LEU A 56 15.72 5.06 6.22
N GLY A 57 15.24 5.48 7.39
CA GLY A 57 15.48 6.81 7.91
C GLY A 57 14.83 7.95 7.10
N VAL A 58 13.87 7.65 6.22
CA VAL A 58 13.23 8.63 5.35
C VAL A 58 11.97 9.23 5.96
N ARG A 59 11.50 10.34 5.39
CA ARG A 59 10.27 11.00 5.85
C ARG A 59 9.04 10.46 5.16
N VAL A 60 7.98 10.28 5.93
CA VAL A 60 6.70 9.70 5.49
C VAL A 60 5.59 10.70 5.77
N VAL A 61 4.68 10.89 4.81
CA VAL A 61 3.37 11.52 5.06
C VAL A 61 2.32 10.43 4.98
N PHE A 62 1.50 10.32 6.02
CA PHE A 62 0.45 9.32 6.15
C PHE A 62 -0.90 10.00 6.23
N PHE A 63 -1.73 9.84 5.22
CA PHE A 63 -3.09 10.36 5.16
C PHE A 63 -4.08 9.27 5.59
N ALA A 64 -4.99 9.60 6.52
CA ALA A 64 -6.04 8.68 6.97
C ALA A 64 -7.31 9.45 7.36
N GLN A 65 -8.49 8.91 7.08
CA GLN A 65 -9.73 9.59 7.50
C GLN A 65 -9.96 9.60 9.00
N THR A 66 -9.32 8.69 9.74
CA THR A 66 -9.50 8.52 11.19
C THR A 66 -8.18 8.49 11.92
N GLN A 67 -8.20 8.99 13.16
CA GLN A 67 -7.01 9.04 14.01
C GLN A 67 -6.50 7.62 14.32
N ILE A 68 -5.19 7.45 14.22
CA ILE A 68 -4.52 6.20 14.59
C ILE A 68 -4.37 6.17 16.10
N GLN A 69 -5.10 5.26 16.75
CA GLN A 69 -5.13 5.14 18.21
C GLN A 69 -3.94 4.33 18.75
N SER A 70 -3.42 3.41 17.96
CA SER A 70 -2.33 2.53 18.36
C SER A 70 -1.54 2.00 17.17
N LEU A 71 -0.26 1.74 17.38
CA LEU A 71 0.59 1.02 16.43
C LEU A 71 0.30 -0.50 16.47
N PRO A 72 0.40 -1.22 15.34
CA PRO A 72 0.25 -2.68 15.28
C PRO A 72 1.13 -3.42 16.30
N VAL A 73 0.60 -4.49 16.89
CA VAL A 73 1.29 -5.29 17.93
C VAL A 73 2.61 -5.85 17.41
N SER A 74 2.68 -6.22 16.13
CA SER A 74 3.89 -6.71 15.47
C SER A 74 5.08 -5.74 15.58
N LEU A 75 4.82 -4.43 15.56
CA LEU A 75 5.89 -3.42 15.72
C LEU A 75 6.54 -3.47 17.09
N LYS A 76 5.76 -3.76 18.14
CA LYS A 76 6.27 -3.87 19.51
C LYS A 76 7.19 -5.08 19.68
N LYS A 77 6.98 -6.14 18.90
CA LYS A 77 7.73 -7.40 18.98
C LYS A 77 8.96 -7.43 18.07
N CYS A 78 8.84 -6.94 16.83
CA CYS A 78 9.89 -7.11 15.81
C CYS A 78 10.87 -5.94 15.72
N VAL A 79 10.50 -4.75 16.24
CA VAL A 79 11.37 -3.57 16.22
C VAL A 79 11.69 -3.14 17.66
N PRO A 80 12.54 -3.90 18.39
CA PRO A 80 12.91 -3.58 19.78
C PRO A 80 13.67 -2.24 19.93
N SER A 81 14.04 -1.59 18.81
CA SER A 81 14.76 -0.31 18.74
C SER A 81 13.94 0.83 18.13
N LEU A 82 12.61 0.73 18.13
CA LEU A 82 11.70 1.77 17.62
C LEU A 82 11.88 3.08 18.42
N SER A 83 12.81 3.91 17.98
CA SER A 83 13.13 5.16 18.66
C SER A 83 12.01 6.18 18.43
N PRO A 84 11.63 6.96 19.45
CA PRO A 84 10.72 8.10 19.27
C PRO A 84 11.20 9.07 18.18
N GLU A 85 12.52 9.19 17.99
CA GLU A 85 13.17 10.01 16.97
C GLU A 85 12.84 9.52 15.55
N SER A 86 12.83 8.21 15.33
CA SER A 86 12.42 7.63 14.05
C SER A 86 10.95 7.92 13.76
N LEU A 87 10.07 7.80 14.76
CA LEU A 87 8.63 8.06 14.59
C LEU A 87 8.32 9.52 14.24
N LYS A 88 9.14 10.48 14.71
CA LYS A 88 9.01 11.91 14.32
C LYS A 88 9.18 12.16 12.82
N LYS A 89 9.73 11.20 12.06
CA LYS A 89 9.84 11.29 10.60
C LYS A 89 8.53 10.97 9.88
N ILE A 90 7.52 10.47 10.59
CA ILE A 90 6.18 10.20 10.08
C ILE A 90 5.25 11.36 10.45
N LYS A 91 4.74 12.06 9.44
CA LYS A 91 3.70 13.07 9.59
C LYS A 91 2.35 12.43 9.31
N PHE A 92 1.52 12.29 10.34
CA PHE A 92 0.13 11.88 10.18
C PHE A 92 -0.74 13.09 9.84
N SER A 93 -1.60 12.94 8.83
CA SER A 93 -2.59 13.93 8.44
C SER A 93 -3.96 13.28 8.31
N TYR A 94 -5.00 13.98 8.74
CA TYR A 94 -6.34 13.40 8.88
C TYR A 94 -7.42 14.14 8.09
N PRO A 95 -7.32 14.23 6.76
CA PRO A 95 -8.37 14.83 5.95
C PRO A 95 -9.66 14.00 6.07
N ARG A 96 -10.79 14.68 6.25
CA ARG A 96 -12.12 14.06 6.42
C ARG A 96 -12.88 13.96 5.11
N THR A 97 -12.55 14.80 4.14
CA THR A 97 -13.19 14.84 2.82
C THR A 97 -12.19 14.70 1.69
N LEU A 98 -12.69 14.44 0.48
CA LEU A 98 -11.86 14.38 -0.73
C LEU A 98 -11.16 15.73 -0.98
N GLU A 99 -11.87 16.84 -0.82
CA GLU A 99 -11.35 18.20 -1.04
C GLU A 99 -10.21 18.50 -0.06
N GLU A 100 -10.36 18.13 1.21
CA GLU A 100 -9.28 18.28 2.20
C GLU A 100 -8.05 17.44 1.83
N LEU A 101 -8.26 16.20 1.36
CA LEU A 101 -7.16 15.35 0.91
C LEU A 101 -6.46 15.96 -0.31
N LEU A 102 -7.21 16.39 -1.33
CA LEU A 102 -6.67 17.04 -2.54
C LEU A 102 -5.86 18.29 -2.18
N GLN A 103 -6.39 19.16 -1.31
CA GLN A 103 -5.71 20.36 -0.87
C GLN A 103 -4.40 20.04 -0.13
N GLN A 104 -4.41 19.05 0.77
CA GLN A 104 -3.22 18.66 1.51
C GLN A 104 -2.16 17.99 0.62
N VAL A 105 -2.57 17.15 -0.33
CA VAL A 105 -1.65 16.55 -1.30
C VAL A 105 -1.06 17.65 -2.20
N ALA A 106 -1.89 18.57 -2.71
CA ALA A 106 -1.42 19.71 -3.50
C ALA A 106 -0.39 20.56 -2.74
N SER A 107 -0.59 20.80 -1.43
CA SER A 107 0.36 21.55 -0.60
C SER A 107 1.75 20.91 -0.47
N LEU A 108 1.92 19.62 -0.81
CA LEU A 108 3.24 18.99 -0.87
C LEU A 108 4.12 19.65 -1.95
N HIS A 109 3.54 20.26 -2.97
CA HIS A 109 4.28 21.00 -4.01
C HIS A 109 4.89 22.30 -3.48
N GLU A 110 4.32 22.87 -2.43
CA GLU A 110 4.80 24.11 -1.81
C GLU A 110 5.92 23.84 -0.78
N SER A 111 6.21 22.57 -0.50
CA SER A 111 7.11 22.15 0.58
C SER A 111 8.57 22.58 0.42
N GLN A 112 8.99 22.99 -0.78
CA GLN A 112 10.31 23.56 -1.02
C GLN A 112 10.62 24.76 -0.11
N ASN A 113 9.58 25.54 0.24
CA ASN A 113 9.71 26.77 1.01
C ASN A 113 9.49 26.59 2.53
N THR A 114 8.90 25.47 2.95
CA THR A 114 8.36 25.31 4.32
C THR A 114 8.96 24.14 5.10
N SER A 115 9.69 23.21 4.46
CA SER A 115 10.28 22.05 5.12
C SER A 115 11.74 21.79 4.67
N PRO A 116 12.68 21.60 5.61
CA PRO A 116 14.10 21.43 5.27
C PRO A 116 14.43 20.11 4.56
N THR A 117 13.52 19.12 4.53
CA THR A 117 13.64 17.87 3.74
C THR A 117 12.28 17.43 3.16
N PRO A 118 12.21 16.92 1.93
CA PRO A 118 10.94 16.46 1.36
C PRO A 118 10.57 15.08 1.94
N PRO A 119 9.29 14.70 2.00
CA PRO A 119 8.92 13.31 2.19
C PRO A 119 9.39 12.44 1.03
N SER A 120 9.79 11.20 1.34
CA SER A 120 10.17 10.18 0.36
C SER A 120 9.14 9.05 0.26
N LEU A 121 8.08 9.11 1.06
CA LEU A 121 6.96 8.17 1.01
C LEU A 121 5.65 8.90 1.33
N ILE A 122 4.67 8.74 0.46
CA ILE A 122 3.28 9.12 0.64
C ILE A 122 2.48 7.84 0.89
N ILE A 123 1.68 7.84 1.95
CA ILE A 123 0.74 6.77 2.25
C ILE A 123 -0.67 7.34 2.32
N VAL A 124 -1.63 6.71 1.65
CA VAL A 124 -3.05 7.05 1.74
C VAL A 124 -3.85 5.83 2.19
N ASP A 125 -4.43 5.92 3.38
CA ASP A 125 -5.29 4.88 3.93
C ASP A 125 -6.75 5.09 3.50
N ARG A 126 -7.35 4.02 2.99
CA ARG A 126 -8.77 3.87 2.61
C ARG A 126 -9.24 4.89 1.56
N LEU A 127 -8.72 4.79 0.35
CA LEU A 127 -9.15 5.61 -0.80
C LEU A 127 -10.67 5.53 -1.02
N GLU A 128 -11.27 4.36 -0.82
CA GLU A 128 -12.72 4.16 -0.99
C GLU A 128 -13.54 5.11 -0.10
N GLY A 129 -13.04 5.44 1.09
CA GLY A 129 -13.71 6.36 2.01
C GLY A 129 -13.80 7.79 1.49
N TYR A 130 -12.90 8.22 0.60
CA TYR A 130 -12.92 9.56 -0.01
C TYR A 130 -13.70 9.57 -1.33
N LEU A 131 -13.81 8.41 -1.98
CA LEU A 131 -14.38 8.27 -3.33
C LEU A 131 -15.86 7.83 -3.33
N GLY A 132 -16.37 7.31 -2.20
CA GLY A 132 -17.71 6.70 -2.09
C GLY A 132 -18.88 7.63 -1.69
N GLY A 133 -18.85 8.92 -2.04
CA GLY A 133 -19.80 9.92 -1.53
C GLY A 133 -21.10 10.13 -2.31
N THR A 134 -21.24 9.63 -3.54
CA THR A 134 -22.44 9.85 -4.38
C THR A 134 -22.71 8.63 -5.25
N HIS A 135 -23.98 8.37 -5.56
CA HIS A 135 -24.55 7.13 -6.16
C HIS A 135 -24.09 6.76 -7.58
N SER A 136 -22.88 7.13 -7.96
CA SER A 136 -22.13 6.67 -9.12
C SER A 136 -20.69 7.02 -8.76
N GLY A 137 -19.88 6.03 -8.38
CA GLY A 137 -18.47 6.25 -8.06
C GLY A 137 -17.84 7.15 -9.11
N ASP A 138 -17.43 8.35 -8.71
CA ASP A 138 -16.97 9.35 -9.65
C ASP A 138 -15.57 8.95 -10.14
N LYS A 139 -15.53 8.23 -11.26
CA LYS A 139 -14.32 7.87 -12.00
C LYS A 139 -13.43 9.10 -12.21
N SER A 140 -14.02 10.29 -12.35
CA SER A 140 -13.28 11.55 -12.47
C SER A 140 -12.54 11.87 -11.18
N SER A 141 -13.21 11.83 -10.03
CA SER A 141 -12.60 12.02 -8.70
C SER A 141 -11.47 11.01 -8.43
N ALA A 142 -11.68 9.73 -8.76
CA ALA A 142 -10.64 8.70 -8.61
C ALA A 142 -9.42 8.97 -9.51
N ALA A 143 -9.66 9.35 -10.77
CA ALA A 143 -8.60 9.68 -11.72
C ALA A 143 -7.85 10.94 -11.28
N HIS A 144 -8.57 11.97 -10.83
CA HIS A 144 -8.01 13.24 -10.39
C HIS A 144 -7.12 13.06 -9.14
N LEU A 145 -7.62 12.36 -8.12
CA LEU A 145 -6.86 12.07 -6.91
C LEU A 145 -5.62 11.22 -7.23
N SER A 146 -5.78 10.17 -8.05
CA SER A 146 -4.66 9.30 -8.42
C SER A 146 -3.59 10.04 -9.23
N ALA A 147 -4.02 10.87 -10.19
CA ALA A 147 -3.12 11.72 -10.96
C ALA A 147 -2.34 12.67 -10.05
N LEU A 148 -3.03 13.37 -9.13
CA LEU A 148 -2.39 14.30 -8.21
C LEU A 148 -1.41 13.61 -7.26
N LEU A 149 -1.73 12.41 -6.75
CA LEU A 149 -0.83 11.63 -5.91
C LEU A 149 0.43 11.19 -6.66
N CYS A 150 0.28 10.69 -7.89
CA CYS A 150 1.40 10.29 -8.74
C CYS A 150 2.27 11.50 -9.12
N ASP A 151 1.66 12.63 -9.48
CA ASP A 151 2.35 13.89 -9.80
C ASP A 151 3.12 14.42 -8.59
N SER A 152 2.50 14.43 -7.41
CA SER A 152 3.16 14.82 -6.15
C SER A 152 4.38 13.94 -5.85
N ALA A 153 4.28 12.63 -6.05
CA ALA A 153 5.40 11.71 -5.86
C ALA A 153 6.51 11.95 -6.90
N ALA A 154 6.18 12.26 -8.15
CA ALA A 154 7.15 12.60 -9.19
C ALA A 154 7.87 13.92 -8.88
N PHE A 155 7.13 14.96 -8.47
CA PHE A 155 7.67 16.24 -8.04
C PHE A 155 8.63 16.08 -6.84
N LEU A 156 8.22 15.35 -5.80
CA LEU A 156 9.08 15.07 -4.65
C LEU A 156 10.33 14.27 -5.03
N THR A 157 10.20 13.34 -5.98
CA THR A 157 11.35 12.61 -6.54
C THR A 157 12.36 13.57 -7.17
N GLN A 158 11.91 14.55 -7.95
CA GLN A 158 12.79 15.55 -8.53
C GLN A 158 13.52 16.34 -7.45
N ILE A 159 12.80 16.84 -6.43
CA ILE A 159 13.42 17.59 -5.33
C ILE A 159 14.46 16.75 -4.58
N LEU A 160 14.14 15.49 -4.30
CA LEU A 160 15.07 14.60 -3.61
C LEU A 160 16.36 14.42 -4.42
N LYS A 161 16.25 14.22 -5.74
CA LYS A 161 17.40 14.08 -6.64
C LYS A 161 18.22 15.35 -6.80
N GLU A 162 17.57 16.52 -6.85
CA GLU A 162 18.26 17.82 -6.88
C GLU A 162 19.12 18.04 -5.63
N ARG A 163 18.64 17.60 -4.47
CA ARG A 163 19.37 17.71 -3.20
C ARG A 163 20.47 16.66 -3.05
N SER A 164 20.26 15.46 -3.58
CA SER A 164 21.26 14.39 -3.62
C SER A 164 20.94 13.45 -4.78
N PRO A 165 21.77 13.41 -5.84
CA PRO A 165 21.52 12.60 -7.04
C PRO A 165 21.40 11.09 -6.78
N SER A 166 21.97 10.60 -5.67
CA SER A 166 21.87 9.21 -5.23
C SER A 166 20.61 8.90 -4.43
N SER A 167 19.74 9.88 -4.17
CA SER A 167 18.50 9.69 -3.43
C SER A 167 17.56 8.74 -4.16
N ALA A 168 16.93 7.85 -3.39
CA ALA A 168 15.82 7.05 -3.89
C ALA A 168 14.63 7.96 -4.30
N PRO A 169 13.83 7.55 -5.29
CA PRO A 169 12.62 8.29 -5.66
C PRO A 169 11.59 8.28 -4.51
N CYS A 170 10.75 9.30 -4.48
CA CYS A 170 9.58 9.31 -3.60
C CYS A 170 8.58 8.24 -4.06
N ARG A 171 7.97 7.57 -3.09
CA ARG A 171 7.05 6.45 -3.33
C ARG A 171 5.64 6.77 -2.87
N LEU A 172 4.69 6.06 -3.44
CA LEU A 172 3.27 6.15 -3.11
C LEU A 172 2.74 4.76 -2.77
N ILE A 173 2.07 4.63 -1.63
CA ILE A 173 1.28 3.45 -1.29
C ILE A 173 -0.12 3.92 -0.92
N ALA A 174 -1.16 3.36 -1.54
CA ALA A 174 -2.53 3.64 -1.15
C ALA A 174 -3.26 2.34 -0.85
N SER A 175 -4.20 2.33 0.10
CA SER A 175 -5.11 1.20 0.27
C SER A 175 -6.48 1.49 -0.31
N TYR A 176 -7.11 0.46 -0.82
CA TYR A 176 -8.46 0.51 -1.37
C TYR A 176 -9.18 -0.79 -1.07
N ARG A 177 -10.44 -0.70 -0.66
CA ARG A 177 -11.32 -1.87 -0.50
C ARG A 177 -12.38 -1.84 -1.60
N SER A 178 -12.39 -2.88 -2.42
CA SER A 178 -13.46 -3.13 -3.39
C SER A 178 -14.77 -3.49 -2.67
N GLU A 179 -15.87 -2.85 -3.06
CA GLU A 179 -17.22 -3.17 -2.55
C GLU A 179 -17.80 -4.45 -3.19
N VAL A 180 -17.21 -4.91 -4.30
CA VAL A 180 -17.68 -6.10 -5.03
C VAL A 180 -17.36 -7.38 -4.25
N ASP A 181 -16.37 -7.37 -3.37
CA ASP A 181 -15.91 -8.54 -2.62
C ASP A 181 -16.67 -8.81 -1.31
N SER A 182 -17.64 -7.95 -0.92
CA SER A 182 -18.35 -8.11 0.37
C SER A 182 -19.57 -9.03 0.37
N ASP A 183 -20.23 -9.31 -0.77
CA ASP A 183 -21.55 -9.93 -0.78
C ASP A 183 -21.69 -11.11 -1.76
N TYR A 184 -21.00 -12.23 -1.50
CA TYR A 184 -21.43 -13.52 -2.08
C TYR A 184 -22.41 -14.23 -1.14
N ALA A 185 -23.66 -13.75 -1.17
CA ALA A 185 -24.84 -14.54 -0.84
C ALA A 185 -25.87 -14.41 -1.98
N GLY A 186 -25.57 -15.06 -3.11
CA GLY A 186 -26.54 -15.43 -4.14
C GLY A 186 -27.02 -14.30 -5.06
N GLY A 187 -26.38 -14.18 -6.23
CA GLY A 187 -26.91 -13.44 -7.37
C GLY A 187 -25.82 -13.02 -8.34
N GLU A 188 -25.90 -13.49 -9.58
CA GLU A 188 -25.04 -13.08 -10.69
C GLU A 188 -25.17 -11.55 -10.91
N SER A 189 -24.22 -10.79 -10.39
CA SER A 189 -23.94 -9.43 -10.81
C SER A 189 -22.43 -9.31 -10.89
N SER A 190 -21.90 -9.47 -12.11
CA SER A 190 -20.54 -9.06 -12.47
C SER A 190 -20.47 -7.52 -12.44
N ALA A 191 -20.67 -6.91 -11.27
CA ALA A 191 -20.45 -5.50 -11.09
C ALA A 191 -18.93 -5.29 -11.10
N THR A 192 -18.40 -4.81 -12.23
CA THR A 192 -16.99 -4.43 -12.32
C THR A 192 -16.77 -3.21 -11.41
N ASP A 193 -15.76 -3.28 -10.53
CA ASP A 193 -15.34 -2.12 -9.75
C ASP A 193 -14.64 -1.10 -10.66
N HIS A 194 -15.46 -0.21 -11.17
CA HIS A 194 -15.10 0.89 -12.03
C HIS A 194 -14.12 1.90 -11.44
N ILE A 195 -14.06 2.01 -10.11
CA ILE A 195 -13.07 2.85 -9.45
C ILE A 195 -11.75 2.13 -9.43
N LEU A 196 -11.74 0.84 -9.11
CA LEU A 196 -10.54 0.00 -9.16
C LEU A 196 -9.91 0.02 -10.56
N ASP A 197 -10.71 -0.11 -11.63
CA ASP A 197 -10.25 0.03 -13.03
C ASP A 197 -9.54 1.38 -13.30
N VAL A 198 -9.98 2.46 -12.64
CA VAL A 198 -9.33 3.76 -12.73
C VAL A 198 -8.02 3.73 -11.97
N LEU A 199 -8.01 3.27 -10.71
CA LEU A 199 -6.81 3.22 -9.88
C LEU A 199 -5.70 2.39 -10.54
N ASP A 200 -6.05 1.24 -11.12
CA ASP A 200 -5.10 0.35 -11.78
C ASP A 200 -4.34 0.99 -12.95
N ARG A 201 -4.91 2.00 -13.60
CA ARG A 201 -4.23 2.76 -14.65
C ARG A 201 -3.15 3.71 -14.12
N TYR A 202 -3.20 4.09 -12.84
CA TYR A 202 -2.25 5.00 -12.21
C TYR A 202 -1.23 4.29 -11.31
N PHE A 203 -1.64 3.23 -10.63
CA PHE A 203 -0.79 2.47 -9.72
C PHE A 203 -0.03 1.39 -10.48
N GLN A 204 1.31 1.41 -10.40
CA GLN A 204 2.16 0.50 -11.16
C GLN A 204 2.17 -0.91 -10.60
N MET A 205 1.88 -1.06 -9.31
CA MET A 205 1.83 -2.34 -8.62
C MET A 205 0.53 -2.48 -7.87
N ARG A 206 0.01 -3.71 -7.82
CA ARG A 206 -1.08 -4.12 -6.95
C ARG A 206 -0.54 -5.11 -5.93
N CYS A 207 -0.88 -4.87 -4.67
CA CYS A 207 -0.64 -5.77 -3.56
C CYS A 207 -2.00 -6.22 -3.05
N THR A 208 -2.38 -7.46 -3.26
CA THR A 208 -3.69 -7.95 -2.81
C THR A 208 -3.53 -8.78 -1.55
N LEU A 209 -4.45 -8.58 -0.60
CA LEU A 209 -4.58 -9.29 0.67
C LEU A 209 -5.88 -10.10 0.63
N ASP A 210 -5.77 -11.38 0.27
CA ASP A 210 -6.92 -12.28 0.16
C ASP A 210 -6.98 -13.21 1.37
N ARG A 211 -8.11 -13.19 2.07
CA ARG A 211 -8.30 -14.09 3.22
C ARG A 211 -8.41 -15.53 2.73
N ASP A 212 -7.57 -16.42 3.25
CA ASP A 212 -7.76 -17.84 3.04
C ASP A 212 -8.98 -18.32 3.84
N ARG A 213 -9.99 -18.80 3.12
CA ARG A 213 -11.22 -19.39 3.70
C ARG A 213 -11.22 -20.92 3.62
N SER A 214 -10.08 -21.54 3.28
CA SER A 214 -9.96 -22.99 3.17
C SER A 214 -10.22 -23.69 4.51
N TYR A 215 -10.75 -24.92 4.43
CA TYR A 215 -11.04 -25.75 5.60
C TYR A 215 -9.76 -26.13 6.38
N GLU A 216 -8.62 -26.17 5.70
CA GLU A 216 -7.32 -26.49 6.30
C GLU A 216 -6.81 -25.40 7.25
N ALA A 217 -7.02 -24.12 6.91
CA ALA A 217 -6.68 -23.00 7.78
C ALA A 217 -7.49 -23.03 9.09
N ALA A 218 -8.79 -23.35 8.99
CA ALA A 218 -9.67 -23.51 10.14
C ALA A 218 -9.30 -24.72 11.03
N ALA A 219 -8.85 -25.82 10.42
CA ALA A 219 -8.45 -27.04 11.14
C ALA A 219 -7.08 -26.92 11.85
N ALA A 220 -6.19 -26.05 11.37
CA ALA A 220 -4.87 -25.82 11.95
C ALA A 220 -4.86 -24.91 13.21
N GLY A 221 -6.02 -24.42 13.65
CA GLY A 221 -6.13 -23.48 14.78
C GLY A 221 -5.51 -22.10 14.49
N LEU A 222 -5.16 -21.82 13.23
CA LEU A 222 -4.74 -20.50 12.77
C LEU A 222 -5.98 -19.62 12.65
N GLN A 223 -6.03 -18.53 13.41
CA GLN A 223 -7.26 -17.74 13.53
C GLN A 223 -7.58 -17.01 12.22
N GLU A 224 -6.56 -16.43 11.55
CA GLU A 224 -6.68 -15.87 10.19
C GLU A 224 -5.40 -16.05 9.38
N LEU A 225 -5.52 -16.71 8.22
CA LEU A 225 -4.47 -16.86 7.20
C LEU A 225 -4.86 -16.00 5.99
N TRP A 226 -3.91 -15.26 5.45
CA TRP A 226 -4.10 -14.37 4.32
C TRP A 226 -3.05 -14.66 3.25
N HIS A 227 -3.46 -14.75 2.00
CA HIS A 227 -2.56 -14.76 0.84
C HIS A 227 -2.26 -13.32 0.43
N VAL A 228 -0.98 -13.01 0.32
CA VAL A 228 -0.47 -11.70 -0.06
C VAL A 228 0.30 -11.87 -1.36
N TYR A 229 -0.16 -11.22 -2.43
CA TYR A 229 0.54 -11.30 -3.71
C TYR A 229 0.77 -9.94 -4.32
N LEU A 230 1.91 -9.81 -5.00
CA LEU A 230 2.28 -8.63 -5.76
C LEU A 230 2.15 -8.93 -7.25
N SER A 231 1.30 -8.18 -7.93
CA SER A 231 1.19 -8.18 -9.40
C SER A 231 1.55 -6.79 -9.93
N ALA A 232 2.33 -6.73 -11.00
CA ALA A 232 2.45 -5.48 -11.74
C ALA A 232 1.10 -5.15 -12.38
N SER A 233 0.68 -3.89 -12.30
CA SER A 233 -0.44 -3.44 -13.13
C SER A 233 0.03 -3.52 -14.57
N SER A 234 -0.72 -4.23 -15.42
CA SER A 234 -0.45 -4.27 -16.85
C SER A 234 -0.71 -2.87 -17.40
N ILE A 235 0.35 -2.07 -17.48
CA ILE A 235 0.35 -0.93 -18.39
C ILE A 235 0.07 -1.55 -19.76
N THR A 236 -1.08 -1.21 -20.33
CA THR A 236 -1.53 -1.67 -21.64
C THR A 236 -0.44 -1.33 -22.67
N GLU A 237 0.39 -2.30 -23.01
CA GLU A 237 1.14 -2.29 -24.27
C GLU A 237 0.14 -2.67 -25.37
N ASP A 238 -0.04 -1.78 -26.34
CA ASP A 238 -0.94 -1.95 -27.46
C ASP A 238 -0.64 -3.24 -28.26
N CYS A 239 -1.71 -3.95 -28.58
CA CYS A 239 -1.89 -4.86 -29.72
C CYS A 239 -0.92 -6.05 -29.87
N THR A 240 -1.34 -7.25 -29.45
CA THR A 240 -1.88 -8.31 -30.36
C THR A 240 -2.15 -9.64 -29.64
N THR A 241 -3.29 -10.23 -29.98
CA THR A 241 -3.69 -11.66 -29.89
C THR A 241 -3.87 -12.32 -28.51
N ASP A 242 -5.14 -12.52 -28.18
CA ASP A 242 -5.76 -13.70 -27.53
C ASP A 242 -4.85 -14.62 -26.72
N SER A 243 -4.78 -14.37 -25.41
CA SER A 243 -4.61 -15.43 -24.43
C SER A 243 -5.11 -14.94 -23.07
N GLU A 244 -6.03 -15.69 -22.45
CA GLU A 244 -6.43 -15.54 -21.04
C GLU A 244 -5.22 -15.78 -20.14
N THR A 245 -4.35 -14.78 -20.05
CA THR A 245 -3.12 -14.87 -19.29
C THR A 245 -3.39 -14.23 -17.94
N ARG A 246 -3.52 -15.06 -16.90
CA ARG A 246 -3.49 -14.59 -15.51
C ARG A 246 -2.36 -13.56 -15.38
N PRO A 247 -2.58 -12.39 -14.75
CA PRO A 247 -1.51 -11.41 -14.55
C PRO A 247 -0.36 -12.12 -13.87
N ALA A 248 0.86 -11.95 -14.40
CA ALA A 248 2.05 -12.63 -13.89
C ALA A 248 2.22 -12.29 -12.40
N VAL A 249 1.84 -13.21 -11.51
CA VAL A 249 2.00 -13.08 -10.06
C VAL A 249 3.49 -13.10 -9.79
N ALA A 250 4.04 -11.95 -9.41
CA ALA A 250 5.48 -11.81 -9.36
C ALA A 250 6.06 -12.41 -8.07
N LYS A 251 5.32 -12.35 -6.95
CA LYS A 251 5.69 -12.91 -5.64
C LYS A 251 4.46 -13.14 -4.77
N GLU A 252 4.49 -14.21 -3.99
CA GLU A 252 3.41 -14.63 -3.09
C GLU A 252 3.96 -14.86 -1.68
N TRP A 253 3.19 -14.42 -0.68
CA TRP A 253 3.45 -14.60 0.74
C TRP A 253 2.16 -15.08 1.43
N GLN A 254 2.32 -15.77 2.55
CA GLN A 254 1.26 -16.03 3.50
C GLN A 254 1.43 -15.11 4.70
N LEU A 255 0.39 -14.37 5.05
CA LEU A 255 0.31 -13.56 6.27
C LEU A 255 -0.53 -14.31 7.31
N LEU A 256 0.11 -14.65 8.43
CA LEU A 256 -0.52 -15.29 9.58
C LEU A 256 -0.77 -14.23 10.65
N ILE A 257 -2.01 -14.19 11.16
CA ILE A 257 -2.39 -13.30 12.26
C ILE A 257 -2.69 -14.15 13.50
N SER A 258 -1.89 -13.93 14.54
CA SER A 258 -2.07 -14.58 15.84
C SER A 258 -3.21 -13.95 16.64
N ALA A 259 -3.71 -14.65 17.66
CA ALA A 259 -4.80 -14.17 18.52
C ALA A 259 -4.49 -12.85 19.26
N ASP A 260 -3.21 -12.53 19.43
CA ASP A 260 -2.75 -11.27 20.01
C ASP A 260 -2.57 -10.14 18.98
N GLY A 261 -2.99 -10.36 17.73
CA GLY A 261 -2.88 -9.41 16.62
C GLY A 261 -1.48 -9.29 16.04
N SER A 262 -0.53 -10.15 16.42
CA SER A 262 0.78 -10.18 15.79
C SER A 262 0.70 -10.79 14.38
N MET A 263 1.41 -10.16 13.45
CA MET A 263 1.47 -10.48 12.03
C MET A 263 2.82 -11.10 11.70
N GLU A 264 2.81 -12.26 11.07
CA GLU A 264 3.99 -12.96 10.57
C GLU A 264 3.81 -13.25 9.09
N PHE A 265 4.79 -12.91 8.27
CA PHE A 265 4.79 -13.23 6.85
C PHE A 265 5.61 -14.50 6.62
N LYS A 266 5.18 -15.35 5.70
CA LYS A 266 5.90 -16.54 5.23
C LYS A 266 5.93 -16.50 3.72
N MET A 267 7.04 -16.92 3.11
CA MET A 267 7.07 -17.08 1.66
C MET A 267 6.23 -18.30 1.29
N ALA A 268 5.39 -18.17 0.26
CA ALA A 268 4.73 -19.31 -0.38
C ALA A 268 5.67 -19.99 -1.40
#